data_AF-I0L9C6-F1
#
_entry.id   AF-I0L9C6-F1
#
_cell.length_a   1.000
_cell.length_b   1.000
_cell.length_c   1.000
_cell.angle_alpha   90.00
_cell.angle_beta   90.00
_cell.angle_gamma   90.00
#
_symmetry.space_group_name_H-M   'P 1'
#
loop_
_entity.id
_entity.type
_entity.pdbx_description
1 polymer ?
#
loop_
_entity_poly.entity_id
_entity_poly.type
_entity_poly.pdbx_seq_one_letter_code
_entity_poly.pdbx_strand_id
1 'polypeptide(L)'
;MNRRRPSRTFLRVFSAFYLVFAMTLTGLGIWSIVVHRRAAEASAVVREVEHRGARTFVTVKFTTSRGETCDVRFPVAVKANRAVTTGDRIRVAYAESDPCFGVQEIGNRSRWFIALIGVALLAVAAILAYVVWRRPRPPLPLRYAGMP
;
A
#
# COMPACT_ATOMS: atom_id res chain seq x y z
N MET A 1 -41.67 0.49 -9.83
CA MET A 1 -40.38 0.29 -9.13
C MET A 1 -39.98 1.57 -8.42
N ASN A 2 -40.25 1.67 -7.12
CA ASN A 2 -39.95 2.86 -6.32
C ASN A 2 -38.44 2.90 -6.01
N ARG A 3 -37.65 3.65 -6.80
CA ARG A 3 -36.24 3.93 -6.49
C ARG A 3 -36.19 4.83 -5.25
N ARG A 4 -36.06 4.23 -4.06
CA ARG A 4 -35.78 4.96 -2.82
C ARG A 4 -34.50 5.76 -3.02
N ARG A 5 -34.63 7.09 -3.12
CA ARG A 5 -33.46 7.98 -3.21
C ARG A 5 -32.70 7.88 -1.88
N PRO A 6 -31.39 7.57 -1.89
CA PRO A 6 -30.59 7.51 -0.67
C PRO A 6 -30.60 8.89 0.02
N SER A 7 -30.80 8.91 1.35
CA SER A 7 -30.87 10.16 2.10
C SER A 7 -29.54 10.91 2.00
N ARG A 8 -29.59 12.23 1.82
CA ARG A 8 -28.38 13.08 1.72
C ARG A 8 -27.48 12.96 2.95
N THR A 9 -28.05 12.65 4.11
CA THR A 9 -27.34 12.40 5.36
C THR A 9 -26.51 11.11 5.28
N PHE A 10 -27.07 10.04 4.71
CA PHE A 10 -26.35 8.77 4.52
C PHE A 10 -25.16 8.93 3.57
N LEU A 11 -25.32 9.68 2.48
CA LEU A 11 -24.25 10.01 1.54
C LEU A 11 -23.11 10.80 2.18
N ARG A 12 -23.43 11.76 3.07
CA ARG A 12 -22.42 12.56 3.79
C ARG A 12 -21.60 11.70 4.73
N VAL A 13 -22.27 10.87 5.54
CA VAL A 13 -21.63 9.96 6.50
C VAL A 13 -20.73 8.96 5.77
N PHE A 14 -21.23 8.34 4.70
CA PHE A 14 -20.44 7.40 3.91
C PHE A 14 -19.22 8.05 3.25
N SER A 15 -19.35 9.29 2.77
CA SER A 15 -18.21 10.03 2.19
C SER A 15 -17.13 10.36 3.23
N ALA A 16 -17.52 10.66 4.47
CA ALA A 16 -16.58 10.97 5.55
C ALA A 16 -15.79 9.72 5.98
N PHE A 17 -16.47 8.59 6.17
CA PHE A 17 -15.80 7.32 6.48
C PHE A 17 -14.85 6.89 5.36
N TYR A 18 -15.27 7.06 4.11
CA TYR A 18 -14.45 6.74 2.95
C TYR A 18 -13.19 7.64 2.86
N LEU A 19 -13.32 8.93 3.18
CA LEU A 19 -12.18 9.86 3.24
C LEU A 19 -11.17 9.46 4.32
N VAL A 20 -11.64 9.13 5.53
CA VAL A 20 -10.78 8.66 6.62
C VAL A 20 -10.05 7.38 6.20
N PHE A 21 -10.75 6.42 5.61
CA PHE A 21 -10.17 5.18 5.12
C PHE A 21 -9.13 5.41 4.01
N ALA A 22 -9.40 6.35 3.10
CA ALA A 22 -8.46 6.70 2.04
C ALA A 22 -7.20 7.39 2.60
N MET A 23 -7.35 8.29 3.58
CA MET A 23 -6.23 8.94 4.27
C MET A 23 -5.36 7.96 5.07
N THR A 24 -5.98 6.99 5.75
CA THR A 24 -5.21 5.99 6.50
C THR A 24 -4.42 5.09 5.55
N LEU A 25 -5.00 4.68 4.42
CA LEU A 25 -4.30 3.90 3.40
C LEU A 25 -3.14 4.67 2.75
N THR A 26 -3.32 5.95 2.41
CA THR A 26 -2.20 6.76 1.89
C THR A 26 -1.14 7.01 2.94
N GLY A 27 -1.51 7.26 4.20
CA GLY A 27 -0.56 7.38 5.30
C GLY A 27 0.30 6.12 5.47
N LEU A 28 -0.33 4.94 5.49
CA LEU A 28 0.37 3.65 5.55
C LEU A 28 1.26 3.41 4.31
N GLY A 29 0.77 3.77 3.12
CA GLY A 29 1.54 3.66 1.87
C GLY A 29 2.79 4.54 1.88
N ILE A 30 2.66 5.82 2.26
CA ILE A 30 3.77 6.77 2.36
C ILE A 30 4.78 6.30 3.41
N TRP A 31 4.31 5.90 4.59
CA TRP A 31 5.18 5.36 5.63
C TRP A 31 6.00 4.16 5.13
N SER A 32 5.35 3.23 4.42
CA SER A 32 6.04 2.08 3.83
C SER A 32 7.09 2.48 2.79
N ILE A 33 6.86 3.53 2.00
CA ILE A 33 7.83 4.02 1.01
C ILE A 33 9.01 4.69 1.70
N VAL A 34 8.75 5.51 2.73
CA VAL A 34 9.79 6.20 3.49
C VAL A 34 10.70 5.21 4.21
N VAL A 35 10.14 4.17 4.82
CA VAL A 35 10.92 3.09 5.46
C VAL A 35 11.80 2.38 4.43
N HIS A 36 11.28 2.12 3.23
CA HIS A 36 12.10 1.52 2.16
C HIS A 36 13.21 2.44 1.65
N ARG A 37 12.99 3.75 1.55
CA ARG A 37 14.06 4.69 1.14
C ARG A 37 15.16 4.84 2.19
N ARG A 38 14.85 4.60 3.46
CA ARG A 38 15.83 4.57 4.56
C ARG A 38 16.49 3.20 4.74
N ALA A 39 16.04 2.19 4.00
CA ALA A 39 16.63 0.87 4.09
C ALA A 39 17.91 0.84 3.25
N ALA A 40 19.00 0.40 3.87
CA ALA A 40 20.25 0.12 3.17
C ALA A 40 20.15 -1.25 2.48
N GLU A 41 20.83 -1.39 1.35
CA GLU A 41 20.88 -2.64 0.59
C GLU A 41 22.18 -3.38 0.87
N ALA A 42 22.11 -4.71 1.04
CA ALA A 42 23.29 -5.57 1.11
C ALA A 42 23.08 -6.86 0.30
N SER A 43 24.19 -7.41 -0.19
CA SER A 43 24.21 -8.77 -0.71
C SER A 43 24.28 -9.76 0.45
N ALA A 44 23.30 -10.65 0.54
CA ALA A 44 23.22 -11.70 1.53
C ALA A 44 23.46 -13.07 0.88
N VAL A 45 24.14 -13.96 1.60
CA VAL A 45 24.31 -15.36 1.21
C VAL A 45 23.29 -16.21 1.97
N VAL A 46 22.54 -17.03 1.24
CA VAL A 46 21.57 -17.96 1.80
C VAL A 46 22.31 -19.09 2.49
N ARG A 47 22.07 -19.28 3.78
CA ARG A 47 22.64 -20.38 4.57
C ARG A 47 21.73 -21.58 4.64
N GLU A 48 20.44 -21.34 4.83
CA GLU A 48 19.46 -22.39 5.06
C GLU A 48 18.11 -22.00 4.45
N VAL A 49 17.41 -22.99 3.93
CA VAL A 49 16.06 -22.84 3.36
C VAL A 49 15.17 -23.86 4.06
N GLU A 50 14.14 -23.38 4.74
CA GLU A 50 13.17 -24.23 5.45
C GLU A 50 11.78 -24.04 4.83
N HIS A 51 11.18 -25.14 4.36
CA HIS A 51 9.82 -25.15 3.86
C HIS A 51 8.86 -25.58 4.97
N ARG A 52 7.96 -24.67 5.38
CA ARG A 52 6.96 -24.92 6.41
C ARG A 52 5.56 -24.71 5.84
N GLY A 53 4.96 -25.80 5.36
CA GLY A 53 3.68 -25.78 4.66
C GLY A 53 3.76 -24.95 3.37
N ALA A 54 2.90 -23.93 3.24
CA ALA A 54 2.88 -23.03 2.09
C ALA A 54 3.88 -21.86 2.18
N ARG A 55 4.72 -21.80 3.22
CA ARG A 55 5.68 -20.71 3.44
C ARG A 55 7.12 -21.22 3.36
N THR A 56 7.97 -20.48 2.65
CA THR A 56 9.41 -20.72 2.62
C THR A 56 10.09 -19.70 3.53
N PHE A 57 10.86 -20.18 4.48
CA PHE A 57 11.72 -19.37 5.33
C PHE A 57 13.15 -19.52 4.87
N VAL A 58 13.89 -18.43 4.84
CA VAL A 58 15.29 -18.43 4.45
C VAL A 58 16.10 -17.76 5.54
N THR A 59 17.20 -18.39 5.90
CA THR A 59 18.21 -17.86 6.80
C THR A 59 19.36 -17.33 5.95
N VAL A 60 19.68 -16.04 6.11
CA VAL A 60 20.73 -15.39 5.31
C VAL A 60 21.76 -14.73 6.19
N LYS A 61 23.01 -14.75 5.72
CA LYS A 61 24.12 -14.02 6.30
C LYS A 61 24.53 -12.87 5.40
N PHE A 62 24.61 -11.66 5.95
CA PHE A 62 25.09 -10.48 5.23
C PHE A 62 25.93 -9.59 6.12
N THR A 63 26.73 -8.75 5.49
CA THR A 63 27.55 -7.73 6.16
C THR A 63 26.92 -6.37 5.92
N THR A 64 26.76 -5.59 6.98
CA THR A 64 26.21 -4.23 6.95
C THR A 64 27.24 -3.24 6.42
N SER A 65 26.81 -2.02 6.10
CA SER A 65 27.71 -0.92 5.73
C SER A 65 28.70 -0.55 6.84
N ARG A 66 28.40 -0.92 8.09
CA ARG A 66 29.26 -0.71 9.26
C ARG A 66 30.23 -1.87 9.52
N GLY A 67 30.22 -2.90 8.67
CA GLY A 67 31.07 -4.08 8.82
C GLY A 67 30.54 -5.15 9.79
N GLU A 68 29.36 -4.96 10.37
CA GLU A 68 28.73 -5.95 11.24
C GLU A 68 28.16 -7.10 10.41
N THR A 69 28.29 -8.33 10.89
CA THR A 69 27.68 -9.50 10.25
C THR A 69 26.41 -9.91 10.98
N CYS A 70 25.28 -9.91 10.28
CA CYS A 70 24.00 -10.41 10.81
C CYS A 70 23.64 -11.76 10.17
N ASP A 71 23.06 -12.65 10.96
CA ASP A 71 22.45 -13.91 10.52
C ASP A 71 20.95 -13.85 10.84
N VAL A 72 20.10 -13.79 9.82
CA VAL A 72 18.68 -13.45 9.99
C VAL A 72 17.79 -14.41 9.22
N ARG A 73 16.75 -14.91 9.89
CA ARG A 73 15.69 -15.74 9.31
C ARG A 73 14.47 -14.90 9.00
N PHE A 74 14.00 -14.94 7.75
CA PHE A 74 12.78 -14.24 7.36
C PHE A 74 11.97 -15.06 6.32
N PRO A 75 10.64 -14.85 6.24
CA PRO A 75 9.81 -15.50 5.23
C PRO A 75 10.03 -14.87 3.86
N VAL A 76 10.31 -15.68 2.85
CA VAL A 76 10.41 -15.24 1.46
C VAL A 76 9.02 -15.15 0.84
N ALA A 77 8.79 -14.09 0.06
CA ALA A 77 7.52 -13.91 -0.64
C ALA A 77 7.44 -14.90 -1.81
N VAL A 78 6.74 -16.01 -1.58
CA VAL A 78 6.48 -17.15 -2.49
C VAL A 78 6.05 -16.75 -3.92
N LYS A 79 5.60 -15.51 -4.16
CA LYS A 79 5.22 -15.01 -5.48
C LYS A 79 6.38 -14.86 -6.47
N ALA A 80 7.63 -14.76 -6.01
CA ALA A 80 8.77 -14.95 -6.89
C ALA A 80 9.04 -16.45 -6.95
N ASN A 81 8.64 -17.12 -8.03
CA ASN A 81 8.90 -18.53 -8.37
C ASN A 81 10.42 -18.90 -8.46
N ARG A 82 11.29 -18.23 -7.72
CA ARG A 82 12.70 -18.57 -7.62
C ARG A 82 12.84 -19.67 -6.59
N ALA A 83 13.20 -20.87 -7.03
CA ALA A 83 13.78 -21.87 -6.16
C ALA A 83 15.07 -21.26 -5.59
N VAL A 84 14.99 -20.70 -4.37
CA VAL A 84 16.16 -20.21 -3.65
C VAL A 84 16.87 -21.41 -3.07
N THR A 85 18.15 -21.56 -3.39
CA THR A 85 18.98 -22.66 -2.90
C THR A 85 20.01 -22.15 -1.90
N THR A 86 20.52 -23.05 -1.07
CA THR A 86 21.62 -22.75 -0.15
C THR A 86 22.87 -22.36 -0.93
N GLY A 87 23.52 -21.27 -0.50
CA GLY A 87 24.66 -20.67 -1.20
C GLY A 87 24.31 -19.56 -2.19
N ASP A 88 23.02 -19.38 -2.53
CA ASP A 88 22.60 -18.30 -3.41
C ASP A 88 22.87 -16.92 -2.80
N ARG A 89 23.19 -15.96 -3.68
CA ARG A 89 23.31 -14.55 -3.31
C ARG A 89 22.02 -13.80 -3.64
N ILE A 90 21.37 -13.27 -2.62
CA ILE A 90 20.17 -12.45 -2.77
C ILE A 90 20.44 -11.03 -2.28
N ARG A 91 19.64 -10.06 -2.75
CA ARG A 91 19.71 -8.69 -2.23
C ARG A 91 18.66 -8.51 -1.14
N VAL A 92 19.10 -8.00 -0.01
CA VAL A 92 18.23 -7.71 1.14
C VAL A 92 18.30 -6.24 1.51
N ALA A 93 17.16 -5.71 1.91
CA ALA A 93 17.02 -4.40 2.52
C ALA A 93 16.99 -4.56 4.05
N TYR A 94 17.76 -3.75 4.76
CA TYR A 94 17.79 -3.70 6.22
C TYR A 94 17.70 -2.25 6.72
N ALA A 95 17.22 -2.07 7.95
CA ALA A 95 17.19 -0.75 8.58
C ALA A 95 18.57 -0.41 9.16
N GLU A 96 19.10 0.78 8.88
CA GLU A 96 20.40 1.20 9.46
C GLU A 96 20.37 1.36 10.98
N SER A 97 19.20 1.61 11.57
CA SER A 97 19.04 1.71 13.01
C SER A 97 19.18 0.36 13.71
N ASP A 98 18.66 -0.70 13.09
CA ASP A 98 18.65 -2.06 13.62
C ASP A 98 18.92 -3.06 12.48
N PRO A 99 20.18 -3.27 12.09
CA PRO A 99 20.50 -3.99 10.87
C PRO A 99 20.11 -5.46 10.90
N CYS A 100 20.14 -6.09 12.07
CA CYS A 100 19.80 -7.51 12.21
C CYS A 100 18.29 -7.76 12.37
N PHE A 101 17.47 -6.72 12.54
CA PHE A 101 16.02 -6.85 12.71
C PHE A 101 15.25 -6.23 11.54
N GLY A 102 14.24 -6.95 11.04
CA GLY A 102 13.36 -6.44 9.97
C GLY A 102 13.92 -6.54 8.54
N VAL A 103 14.88 -7.45 8.31
CA VAL A 103 15.45 -7.73 6.99
C VAL A 103 14.37 -8.23 6.03
N GLN A 104 14.33 -7.67 4.83
CA GLN A 104 13.35 -8.01 3.80
C GLN A 104 14.02 -8.14 2.43
N GLU A 105 13.50 -9.06 1.59
CA GLU A 105 13.99 -9.21 0.22
C GLU A 105 13.64 -7.99 -0.65
N ILE A 106 14.61 -7.54 -1.44
CA ILE A 106 14.43 -6.44 -2.39
C ILE A 106 13.70 -6.97 -3.63
N GLY A 107 12.52 -6.41 -3.90
CA GLY A 107 11.69 -6.85 -5.03
C GLY A 107 10.19 -6.88 -4.74
N ASN A 108 9.76 -6.41 -3.57
CA ASN A 108 8.36 -6.44 -3.16
C ASN A 108 7.50 -5.38 -3.91
N ARG A 109 7.25 -5.66 -5.20
CA ARG A 109 6.35 -4.90 -6.11
C ARG A 109 4.95 -4.70 -5.52
N SER A 110 4.56 -5.56 -4.58
CA SER A 110 3.29 -5.57 -3.85
C SER A 110 2.94 -4.25 -3.14
N ARG A 111 3.94 -3.54 -2.58
CA ARG A 111 3.66 -2.39 -1.69
C ARG A 111 3.35 -1.09 -2.43
N TRP A 112 3.89 -0.89 -3.64
CA TRP A 112 3.52 0.24 -4.49
C TRP A 112 2.04 0.21 -4.90
N PHE A 113 1.45 -0.99 -5.03
CA PHE A 113 0.01 -1.11 -5.30
C PHE A 113 -0.84 -0.52 -4.17
N ILE A 114 -0.44 -0.63 -2.90
CA ILE A 114 -1.18 -0.04 -1.78
C ILE A 114 -1.23 1.49 -1.91
N ALA A 115 -0.10 2.11 -2.26
CA ALA A 115 -0.04 3.55 -2.49
C ALA A 115 -0.90 3.99 -3.68
N LEU A 116 -0.84 3.27 -4.81
CA LEU A 116 -1.66 3.55 -6.00
C LEU A 116 -3.16 3.38 -5.72
N ILE A 117 -3.54 2.34 -4.98
CA ILE A 117 -4.92 2.13 -4.54
C ILE A 117 -5.38 3.28 -3.65
N GLY A 118 -4.55 3.72 -2.69
CA GLY A 118 -4.87 4.88 -1.84
C GLY A 118 -5.16 6.15 -2.65
N VAL A 119 -4.33 6.46 -3.65
CA VAL A 119 -4.52 7.62 -4.54
C VAL A 119 -5.81 7.49 -5.37
N ALA A 120 -6.06 6.32 -5.95
CA ALA A 120 -7.29 6.07 -6.70
C ALA A 120 -8.54 6.24 -5.82
N LEU A 121 -8.50 5.73 -4.58
CA LEU A 121 -9.59 5.89 -3.63
C LEU A 121 -9.83 7.36 -3.30
N LEU A 122 -8.78 8.17 -3.07
CA LEU A 122 -8.91 9.61 -2.84
C LEU A 122 -9.54 10.35 -4.03
N ALA A 123 -9.16 10.02 -5.27
CA ALA A 123 -9.75 10.61 -6.46
C ALA A 123 -11.25 10.33 -6.55
N VAL A 124 -11.66 9.08 -6.29
CA VAL A 124 -13.09 8.72 -6.22
C VAL A 124 -13.81 9.47 -5.10
N ALA A 125 -13.16 9.66 -3.94
CA ALA A 125 -13.72 10.42 -2.82
C ALA A 125 -14.01 11.86 -3.23
N ALA A 126 -13.05 12.51 -3.89
CA ALA A 126 -13.16 13.87 -4.36
C ALA A 126 -14.30 14.03 -5.39
N ILE A 127 -14.45 13.07 -6.31
CA ILE A 127 -15.54 13.06 -7.29
C ILE A 127 -16.90 12.91 -6.59
N LEU A 128 -17.03 11.98 -5.64
CA LEU A 128 -18.28 11.79 -4.88
C LEU A 128 -18.62 13.02 -4.04
N ALA A 129 -17.65 13.60 -3.34
CA ALA A 129 -17.82 14.84 -2.58
C ALA A 129 -18.28 15.99 -3.50
N TYR A 130 -17.65 16.12 -4.67
CA TYR A 130 -18.04 17.11 -5.67
C TYR A 130 -19.49 16.93 -6.14
N VAL A 131 -19.93 15.70 -6.40
CA VAL A 131 -21.32 15.42 -6.81
C VAL A 131 -22.31 15.72 -5.69
N VAL A 132 -21.98 15.35 -4.44
CA VAL A 132 -22.85 15.58 -3.28
C VAL A 132 -22.98 17.06 -2.93
N TRP A 133 -21.90 17.83 -3.06
CA TRP A 133 -21.85 19.25 -2.72
C TRP A 133 -22.13 20.19 -3.89
N ARG A 134 -22.21 19.69 -5.13
CA ARG A 134 -22.64 20.52 -6.26
C ARG A 134 -24.04 21.06 -5.96
N ARG A 135 -24.14 22.38 -5.81
CA ARG A 135 -25.45 23.04 -5.68
C ARG A 135 -26.31 22.64 -6.89
N PRO A 136 -27.60 22.28 -6.69
CA PRO A 136 -28.50 22.10 -7.81
C PRO A 136 -28.47 23.37 -8.65
N ARG A 137 -28.27 23.23 -9.96
CA ARG A 137 -28.33 24.37 -10.88
C ARG A 137 -29.68 25.06 -10.64
N PRO A 138 -29.72 26.40 -10.50
CA PRO A 138 -30.98 27.09 -10.36
C PRO A 138 -31.84 26.70 -11.58
N PRO A 139 -33.12 26.32 -11.36
CA PRO A 139 -34.01 26.08 -12.48
C PRO A 139 -34.02 27.35 -13.35
N LEU A 140 -33.89 27.17 -14.67
CA LEU A 140 -34.05 28.27 -15.62
C LEU A 140 -35.34 29.02 -15.26
N PRO A 141 -35.32 30.37 -15.20
CA PRO A 141 -36.53 31.11 -14.89
C PRO A 141 -37.61 30.72 -15.91
N LEU A 142 -38.75 30.23 -15.41
CA LEU A 142 -39.96 29.83 -16.13
C LEU A 142 -40.63 30.99 -16.91
N ARG A 143 -39.89 32.06 -17.23
CA ARG A 143 -40.39 33.32 -17.78
C ARG A 143 -40.86 33.25 -19.24
N TYR A 144 -40.88 32.08 -19.87
CA TYR A 144 -41.35 31.91 -21.26
C TYR A 144 -42.44 30.84 -21.44
N ALA A 145 -42.96 30.24 -20.36
CA ALA A 145 -44.01 29.21 -20.48
C ALA A 145 -45.44 29.78 -20.60
N GLY A 146 -45.59 31.10 -20.71
CA GLY A 146 -46.90 31.75 -20.75
C GLY A 146 -46.84 33.16 -21.33
N MET A 147 -46.26 33.31 -22.52
CA MET A 147 -46.60 34.47 -23.36
C MET A 147 -47.77 34.04 -24.28
N PRO A 148 -48.81 34.90 -24.39
CA PRO A 148 -50.07 34.59 -25.05
C PRO A 148 -49.93 34.32 -26.56
#